data_AF-X0W5S2-F1
#
_entry.id   AF-X0W5S2-F1
#
_cell.length_a   1.000
_cell.length_b   1.000
_cell.length_c   1.000
_cell.angle_alpha   90.00
_cell.angle_beta   90.00
_cell.angle_gamma   90.00
#
_symmetry.space_group_name_H-M   'P 1'
#
loop_
_entity.id
_entity.type
_entity.pdbx_description
1 polymer ?
#
loop_
_entity_poly.entity_id
_entity_poly.type
_entity_poly.pdbx_seq_one_letter_code
_entity_poly.pdbx_strand_id
1 'polypeptide(L)'
;MAVKTEIIKISPERVELDKIRIIAKVLQGEGIIAYPTDTFYGLGASCFSEKAIQRIYHLKKRNPSKPISVLVSGMEMIQKIAVD
;
A
#
# COMPACT_ATOMS: atom_id res chain seq x y z
N MET A 1 16.36 -13.34 0.97
CA MET A 1 16.80 -11.97 0.63
C MET A 1 16.55 -11.07 1.83
N ALA A 2 17.55 -10.29 2.24
CA ALA A 2 17.32 -9.26 3.25
C ALA A 2 16.47 -8.14 2.63
N VAL A 3 15.31 -7.86 3.21
CA VAL A 3 14.48 -6.72 2.81
C VAL A 3 15.02 -5.50 3.54
N LYS A 4 15.54 -4.51 2.81
CA LYS A 4 15.90 -3.22 3.39
C LYS A 4 14.61 -2.49 3.76
N THR A 5 14.39 -2.28 5.06
CA THR A 5 13.21 -1.59 5.59
C THR A 5 13.62 -0.26 6.19
N GLU A 6 12.92 0.80 5.79
CA GLU A 6 13.06 2.13 6.37
C GLU A 6 11.85 2.43 7.24
N ILE A 7 12.08 2.98 8.43
CA ILE A 7 11.02 3.34 9.38
C ILE A 7 10.83 4.85 9.31
N ILE A 8 9.69 5.29 8.78
CA ILE A 8 9.30 6.70 8.71
C ILE A 8 8.25 6.96 9.77
N LYS A 9 8.61 7.71 10.82
CA LYS A 9 7.66 8.12 11.87
C LYS A 9 6.81 9.28 11.35
N ILE A 10 5.48 9.17 11.45
CA ILE A 10 4.53 10.21 11.06
C ILE A 10 3.66 10.55 12.28
N SER A 11 3.40 11.84 12.49
CA SER A 11 2.43 12.30 13.49
C SER A 11 1.00 12.10 12.98
N PRO A 12 0.10 11.44 13.73
CA PRO A 12 -1.30 11.33 13.33
C PRO A 12 -2.05 12.67 13.42
N GLU A 13 -1.55 13.64 14.18
CA GLU A 13 -2.14 14.97 14.35
C GLU A 13 -1.78 15.92 13.20
N ARG A 14 -0.71 15.63 12.45
CA ARG A 14 -0.22 16.50 11.37
C ARG A 14 0.28 15.71 10.17
N VAL A 15 -0.22 16.07 9.00
CA VAL A 15 0.30 15.56 7.73
C VAL A 15 1.65 16.22 7.41
N GLU A 16 2.70 15.41 7.38
CA GLU A 16 4.06 15.82 7.00
C GLU A 16 4.30 15.50 5.52
N LEU A 17 3.98 16.45 4.63
CA LEU A 17 3.95 16.24 3.17
C LEU A 17 5.24 15.66 2.59
N ASP A 18 6.41 16.04 3.10
CA ASP A 18 7.69 15.52 2.59
C ASP A 18 7.86 14.02 2.88
N LYS A 19 7.38 13.54 4.04
CA LYS A 19 7.34 12.11 4.37
C LYS A 19 6.33 11.38 3.49
N ILE A 20 5.16 11.97 3.25
CA ILE A 20 4.15 11.40 2.35
C ILE A 20 4.70 11.28 0.92
N ARG A 21 5.46 12.28 0.43
CA ARG A 21 6.09 12.24 -0.90
C ARG A 21 7.12 11.11 -1.02
N ILE A 22 7.90 10.85 0.04
CA ILE A 22 8.84 9.71 0.06
C ILE A 22 8.06 8.39 -0.06
N ILE A 23 6.98 8.22 0.69
CA ILE A 23 6.11 7.04 0.65
C ILE A 23 5.47 6.86 -0.73
N ALA A 24 4.99 7.95 -1.34
CA ALA A 24 4.42 7.92 -2.68
C ALA A 24 5.45 7.44 -3.72
N LYS A 25 6.71 7.89 -3.63
CA LYS A 25 7.79 7.41 -4.50
C LYS A 25 8.05 5.91 -4.33
N VAL A 26 7.99 5.40 -3.09
CA VAL A 26 8.11 3.96 -2.83
C VAL A 26 6.99 3.19 -3.54
N LEU A 27 5.74 3.63 -3.42
CA LEU A 27 4.60 2.98 -4.09
C LEU A 27 4.69 3.05 -5.62
N GLN A 28 5.12 4.19 -6.17
CA GLN A 28 5.36 4.37 -7.61
C GLN A 28 6.49 3.46 -8.13
N GLY A 29 7.51 3.19 -7.32
CA GLY A 29 8.61 2.28 -7.62
C GLY A 29 8.31 0.79 -7.33
N GLU A 30 7.04 0.37 -7.34
CA GLU A 30 6.60 -1.01 -7.03
C GLU A 30 7.04 -1.51 -5.64
N GLY A 31 7.32 -0.57 -4.74
CA GLY A 31 7.65 -0.82 -3.35
C GLY A 31 6.43 -1.24 -2.53
N ILE A 32 6.72 -1.68 -1.31
CA ILE A 32 5.72 -2.15 -0.36
C ILE A 32 5.87 -1.32 0.90
N ILE A 33 4.75 -0.90 1.47
CA ILE A 33 4.70 -0.13 2.71
C ILE A 33 3.90 -0.89 3.76
N ALA A 34 4.28 -0.73 5.03
CA ALA A 34 3.43 -1.06 6.16
C ALA A 34 2.92 0.24 6.77
N TYR A 35 1.61 0.34 7.01
CA TYR A 35 0.99 1.59 7.49
C TYR A 35 -0.09 1.30 8.55
N PRO A 36 -0.29 2.20 9.52
CA PRO A 36 -1.32 2.04 10.53
C PRO A 36 -2.72 2.18 9.93
N THR A 37 -3.68 1.45 10.50
CA THR A 37 -5.13 1.67 10.29
C THR A 37 -5.81 1.75 11.66
N ASP A 38 -7.12 1.95 11.67
CA ASP A 38 -7.97 1.89 12.87
C ASP A 38 -8.00 0.51 13.54
N THR A 39 -7.71 -0.56 12.80
CA THR A 39 -7.77 -1.96 13.28
C THR A 39 -6.40 -2.59 13.42
N PHE A 40 -5.73 -2.86 12.29
CA PHE A 40 -4.42 -3.52 12.23
C PHE A 40 -3.51 -2.84 11.19
N TYR A 41 -2.21 -3.07 11.28
CA TYR A 41 -1.31 -2.58 10.23
C TYR A 41 -1.64 -3.21 8.87
N GLY A 42 -1.77 -2.34 7.87
CA GLY A 42 -1.91 -2.73 6.48
C GLY A 42 -0.54 -2.97 5.83
N LEU A 43 -0.50 -3.87 4.85
CA LEU A 43 0.61 -3.97 3.90
C LEU A 43 0.07 -3.49 2.56
N GLY A 44 0.64 -2.41 2.04
CA GLY A 44 0.15 -1.70 0.86
C GLY A 44 1.18 -1.70 -0.27
N ALA A 45 0.68 -1.69 -1.49
CA ALA A 45 1.42 -1.55 -2.74
C ALA A 45 0.53 -0.86 -3.78
N SER A 46 1.10 -0.44 -4.91
CA SER A 46 0.29 0.04 -6.04
C SER A 46 -0.62 -1.08 -6.56
N CYS A 47 -1.93 -0.83 -6.63
CA CYS A 47 -2.90 -1.78 -7.19
C CYS A 47 -2.78 -1.97 -8.71
N PHE A 48 -1.99 -1.14 -9.38
CA PHE A 48 -1.71 -1.24 -10.81
C PHE A 48 -0.43 -2.01 -11.13
N SER A 49 0.34 -2.44 -10.12
CA SER A 49 1.55 -3.26 -10.30
C SER A 49 1.28 -4.71 -9.92
N GLU A 50 1.15 -5.57 -10.93
CA GLU A 50 0.98 -7.01 -10.71
C GLU A 50 2.15 -7.59 -9.89
N LYS A 51 3.38 -7.17 -10.21
CA LYS A 51 4.59 -7.59 -9.50
C LYS A 51 4.55 -7.20 -8.01
N ALA A 52 4.12 -5.99 -7.69
CA ALA A 52 3.99 -5.57 -6.29
C ALA A 52 2.89 -6.35 -5.56
N ILE A 53 1.76 -6.62 -6.23
CA ILE A 53 0.66 -7.45 -5.69
C ILE A 53 1.13 -8.88 -5.41
N GLN A 54 1.86 -9.51 -6.34
CA GLN A 54 2.42 -10.86 -6.13
C GLN A 54 3.36 -10.90 -4.92
N ARG A 55 4.17 -9.85 -4.72
CA ARG A 55 5.02 -9.72 -3.52
C ARG A 55 4.19 -9.60 -2.23
N ILE A 56 3.05 -8.90 -2.25
CA ILE A 56 2.14 -8.85 -1.09
C ILE A 56 1.62 -10.26 -0.75
N TYR A 57 1.16 -11.03 -1.74
CA TYR A 57 0.71 -12.41 -1.52
C TYR A 57 1.81 -13.28 -0.92
N HIS A 58 3.03 -13.19 -1.46
CA HIS A 58 4.19 -13.93 -0.95
C HIS A 58 4.52 -13.55 0.50
N LEU A 59 4.64 -12.25 0.81
CA LEU A 59 4.97 -11.76 2.15
C LEU A 59 3.90 -12.12 3.18
N LYS A 60 2.62 -12.01 2.81
CA LYS A 60 1.51 -12.40 3.69
C LYS A 60 1.28 -13.90 3.77
N LYS A 61 2.00 -14.71 2.98
CA LYS A 61 1.74 -16.15 2.79
C LYS A 61 0.25 -16.41 2.49
N ARG A 62 -0.35 -15.54 1.70
CA ARG A 62 -1.79 -15.53 1.40
C ARG A 62 -2.05 -16.36 0.15
N ASN A 63 -3.12 -17.17 0.17
CA ASN A 63 -3.57 -17.87 -1.03
C ASN A 63 -4.02 -16.84 -2.10
N PRO A 64 -3.50 -16.91 -3.34
CA PRO A 64 -3.91 -16.04 -4.44
C PRO A 64 -5.41 -16.03 -4.75
N SER A 65 -6.14 -17.09 -4.42
CA SER A 65 -7.61 -17.13 -4.59
C SER A 65 -8.37 -16.21 -3.64
N LYS A 66 -7.71 -15.71 -2.59
CA LYS A 66 -8.31 -14.77 -1.64
C LYS A 66 -7.94 -13.33 -2.04
N PRO A 67 -8.87 -12.52 -2.57
CA PRO A 67 -8.55 -11.19 -3.09
C PRO A 67 -7.99 -10.26 -2.01
N ILE A 68 -7.22 -9.26 -2.44
CA ILE A 68 -6.69 -8.19 -1.57
C ILE A 68 -7.58 -6.96 -1.72
N SER A 69 -7.86 -6.28 -0.61
CA SER A 69 -8.63 -5.02 -0.61
C SER A 69 -7.88 -3.92 -1.36
N VAL A 70 -8.60 -3.12 -2.15
CA VAL A 70 -8.07 -1.90 -2.77
C VAL A 70 -8.52 -0.70 -1.96
N LEU A 71 -7.56 0.17 -1.59
CA LEU A 71 -7.84 1.42 -0.91
C LEU A 71 -7.94 2.55 -1.92
N VAL A 72 -8.97 3.37 -1.77
CA VAL A 72 -9.27 4.52 -2.63
C VAL A 72 -9.43 5.77 -1.79
N SER A 73 -9.11 6.92 -2.38
CA SER A 73 -9.28 8.22 -1.70
C SER A 73 -10.73 8.73 -1.71
N GLY A 74 -11.62 8.13 -2.52
CA GLY A 74 -13.02 8.53 -2.64
C GLY A 74 -13.70 7.93 -3.87
N MET A 75 -14.98 8.28 -4.06
CA MET A 75 -15.84 7.72 -5.12
C MET A 75 -15.31 7.97 -6.53
N GLU A 76 -14.69 9.13 -6.79
CA GLU A 76 -14.09 9.45 -8.10
C GLU A 76 -12.99 8.45 -8.51
N MET A 77 -12.27 7.89 -7.53
CA MET A 77 -11.26 6.88 -7.82
C MET A 77 -11.89 5.50 -8.07
N ILE A 78 -12.98 5.16 -7.38
CA ILE A 78 -13.71 3.90 -7.59
C ILE A 78 -14.14 3.78 -9.05
N GLN A 79 -14.72 4.85 -9.61
CA GLN A 79 -15.16 4.90 -11.00
C GLN A 79 -14.03 4.64 -12.03
N LYS A 80 -12.76 4.77 -11.62
CA LYS A 80 -11.59 4.51 -12.49
C LYS A 80 -11.09 3.07 -12.41
N ILE A 81 -11.48 2.31 -11.39
CA ILE A 81 -10.89 0.99 -11.09
C ILE A 81 -11.90 -0.14 -10.93
N ALA A 82 -13.19 0.18 -10.80
CA ALA A 82 -14.29 -0.77 -10.70
C ALA A 82 -15.30 -0.51 -11.80
N VAL A 83 -15.91 -1.59 -12.29
CA VAL A 83 -17.05 -1.58 -13.22
C VAL A 83 -18.22 -2.28 -12.53
N ASP A 84 -19.44 -1.88 -12.88
CA ASP A 84 -20.68 -2.51 -12.40
C ASP A 84 -20.88 -3.92 -12.99
#